data_AF-A0A3A9FEH6-F1
#
_entry.id   AF-A0A3A9FEH6-F1
#
_cell.length_a   1.000
_cell.length_b   1.000
_cell.length_c   1.000
_cell.angle_alpha   90.00
_cell.angle_beta   90.00
_cell.angle_gamma   90.00
#
_symmetry.space_group_name_H-M   'P 1'
#
loop_
_entity.id
_entity.type
_entity.pdbx_description
1 polymer ?
#
loop_
_entity_poly.entity_id
_entity_poly.type
_entity_poly.pdbx_seq_one_letter_code
_entity_poly.pdbx_strand_id
1 'polypeptide(L)'
;MSYDLCLLRQAEKPYYIESIRTAIYSLEELCFYMYNNVCLIDDTIINEKLCDWIRDELHLGKLYRQLYEQLEKKDGAAFFVLPIFREAGYLTNQEMREFQEKLAKLEVQSGDMKQKLRGDYLVKEKMFGRAIWEYQQILNRRNPGKLGTQFYAGVLNNKGAAHAGLFQFRQAADCFWESYALLQTKETFRKYVSTLPLFLSDEEYQKRLEEMQADTYLVQKIQGYNAKICTQQPFMDELERLHGRDPAELLEELKEEYCRSTKI
;
A
#
# COMPACT_ATOMS: atom_id res chain seq x y z
N MET A 1 11.31 -26.37 6.11
CA MET A 1 10.56 -25.63 5.10
C MET A 1 9.48 -26.56 4.58
N SER A 2 8.24 -26.34 5.04
CA SER A 2 7.06 -27.01 4.49
C SER A 2 6.70 -26.33 3.18
N TYR A 3 6.52 -27.08 2.10
CA TYR A 3 5.90 -26.53 0.90
C TYR A 3 4.40 -26.47 1.20
N ASP A 4 3.82 -25.27 1.26
CA ASP A 4 2.37 -25.08 1.38
C ASP A 4 1.73 -25.43 0.04
N LEU A 5 1.65 -26.73 -0.24
CA LEU A 5 0.90 -27.26 -1.37
C LEU A 5 -0.59 -26.95 -1.13
N CYS A 6 -1.31 -26.57 -2.18
CA CYS A 6 -2.77 -26.51 -2.13
C CYS A 6 -3.29 -27.94 -1.95
N LEU A 7 -3.67 -28.30 -0.74
CA LEU A 7 -4.18 -29.63 -0.38
C LEU A 7 -5.69 -29.70 -0.65
N LEU A 8 -6.37 -28.55 -0.59
CA LEU A 8 -7.78 -28.42 -0.91
C LEU A 8 -8.02 -28.23 -2.40
N ARG A 9 -9.29 -28.39 -2.79
CA ARG A 9 -9.75 -28.22 -4.17
C ARG A 9 -9.41 -26.81 -4.67
N GLN A 10 -8.98 -26.73 -5.91
CA GLN A 10 -8.86 -25.47 -6.63
C GLN A 10 -10.17 -25.13 -7.33
N ALA A 11 -10.56 -23.86 -7.25
CA ALA A 11 -11.70 -23.26 -7.92
C ALA A 11 -11.52 -23.24 -9.44
N GLU A 12 -12.60 -23.45 -10.18
CA GLU A 12 -12.59 -23.25 -11.63
C GLU A 12 -12.72 -21.76 -11.96
N LYS A 13 -13.52 -21.04 -11.16
CA LYS A 13 -13.65 -19.59 -11.21
C LYS A 13 -13.02 -18.97 -9.96
N PRO A 14 -12.00 -18.12 -10.11
CA PRO A 14 -11.33 -17.55 -8.95
C PRO A 14 -12.19 -16.51 -8.22
N TYR A 15 -11.96 -16.36 -6.92
CA TYR A 15 -12.41 -15.18 -6.19
C TYR A 15 -11.49 -14.01 -6.54
N TYR A 16 -12.04 -12.99 -7.19
CA TYR A 16 -11.27 -11.83 -7.61
C TYR A 16 -11.30 -10.74 -6.54
N ILE A 17 -10.15 -10.50 -5.91
CA ILE A 17 -9.99 -9.42 -4.93
C ILE A 17 -9.81 -8.11 -5.69
N GLU A 18 -10.89 -7.36 -5.83
CA GLU A 18 -10.89 -6.12 -6.61
C GLU A 18 -9.86 -5.12 -6.11
N SER A 19 -9.66 -5.01 -4.78
CA SER A 19 -8.80 -4.02 -4.11
C SER A 19 -7.30 -4.19 -4.35
N ILE A 20 -6.83 -5.37 -4.76
CA ILE A 20 -5.43 -5.59 -5.20
C ILE A 20 -5.29 -6.31 -6.54
N ARG A 21 -6.42 -6.58 -7.22
CA ARG A 21 -6.48 -7.18 -8.57
C ARG A 21 -5.89 -8.60 -8.65
N THR A 22 -6.07 -9.37 -7.58
CA THR A 22 -5.55 -10.74 -7.48
C THR A 22 -6.67 -11.76 -7.57
N ALA A 23 -6.49 -12.76 -8.42
CA ALA A 23 -7.35 -13.92 -8.51
C ALA A 23 -6.90 -14.98 -7.50
N ILE A 24 -7.83 -15.46 -6.68
CA ILE A 24 -7.62 -16.50 -5.66
C ILE A 24 -8.34 -17.76 -6.11
N TYR A 25 -7.59 -18.85 -6.25
CA TYR A 25 -8.06 -20.15 -6.73
C TYR A 25 -8.19 -21.19 -5.63
N SER A 26 -7.54 -21.03 -4.49
CA SER A 26 -7.60 -22.00 -3.39
C SER A 26 -7.84 -21.33 -2.04
N LEU A 27 -8.24 -22.15 -1.05
CA LEU A 27 -8.39 -21.67 0.31
C LEU A 27 -7.02 -21.30 0.91
N GLU A 28 -5.96 -21.98 0.50
CA GLU A 28 -4.58 -21.71 0.91
C GLU A 28 -4.07 -20.39 0.36
N GLU A 29 -4.36 -20.06 -0.91
CA GLU A 29 -4.06 -18.75 -1.47
C GLU A 29 -4.82 -17.62 -0.74
N LEU A 30 -6.08 -17.88 -0.37
CA LEU A 30 -6.85 -16.96 0.46
C LEU A 30 -6.21 -16.77 1.84
N CYS A 31 -5.76 -17.85 2.46
CA CYS A 31 -5.06 -17.82 3.74
C CYS A 31 -3.74 -17.05 3.64
N PHE A 32 -2.93 -17.32 2.61
CA PHE A 32 -1.69 -16.58 2.35
C PHE A 32 -1.97 -15.09 2.20
N TYR A 33 -3.01 -14.72 1.44
CA TYR A 33 -3.41 -13.33 1.28
C TYR A 33 -3.82 -12.70 2.63
N MET A 34 -4.73 -13.32 3.38
CA MET A 34 -5.20 -12.77 4.66
C MET A 34 -4.07 -12.66 5.68
N TYR A 35 -3.19 -13.66 5.76
CA TYR A 35 -2.08 -13.70 6.71
C TYR A 35 -1.08 -12.56 6.49
N ASN A 36 -0.71 -12.30 5.23
CA ASN A 36 0.25 -11.26 4.89
C ASN A 36 -0.38 -9.86 4.87
N ASN A 37 -1.70 -9.76 4.68
CA ASN A 37 -2.38 -8.51 4.35
C ASN A 37 -3.50 -8.16 5.34
N VAL A 38 -3.24 -8.31 6.64
CA VAL A 38 -4.22 -8.06 7.72
C VAL A 38 -4.93 -6.70 7.60
N CYS A 39 -4.22 -5.66 7.16
CA CYS A 39 -4.77 -4.32 6.98
C CYS A 39 -5.76 -4.16 5.81
N LEU A 40 -5.83 -5.15 4.91
CA LEU A 40 -6.77 -5.20 3.81
C LEU A 40 -8.03 -6.02 4.13
N ILE A 41 -8.08 -6.65 5.31
CA ILE A 41 -9.23 -7.41 5.76
C ILE A 41 -10.28 -6.42 6.27
N ASP A 42 -11.23 -6.11 5.39
CA ASP A 42 -12.38 -5.25 5.66
C ASP A 42 -13.64 -5.82 4.99
N ASP A 43 -14.73 -5.05 4.97
CA ASP A 43 -16.02 -5.46 4.37
C ASP A 43 -15.94 -5.72 2.85
N THR A 44 -14.86 -5.31 2.17
CA THR A 44 -14.61 -5.66 0.75
C THR A 44 -14.10 -7.09 0.58
N ILE A 45 -13.55 -7.69 1.64
CA ILE A 45 -13.16 -9.10 1.69
C ILE A 45 -14.18 -9.92 2.49
N ILE A 46 -14.60 -9.42 3.65
CA ILE A 46 -15.58 -10.04 4.55
C ILE A 46 -16.98 -9.72 4.02
N ASN A 47 -17.44 -10.51 3.05
CA ASN A 47 -18.74 -10.33 2.42
C ASN A 47 -19.35 -11.65 1.94
N GLU A 48 -20.61 -11.57 1.50
CA GLU A 48 -21.38 -12.71 1.02
C GLU A 48 -20.75 -13.36 -0.23
N LYS A 49 -20.14 -12.58 -1.12
CA LYS A 49 -19.52 -13.11 -2.35
C LYS A 49 -18.38 -14.09 -2.03
N LEU A 50 -17.58 -13.79 -1.00
CA LEU A 50 -16.53 -14.70 -0.55
C LEU A 50 -17.13 -16.00 0.01
N CYS A 51 -18.20 -15.89 0.81
CA CYS A 51 -18.90 -17.06 1.36
C CYS A 51 -19.48 -17.94 0.25
N ASP A 52 -20.17 -17.34 -0.73
CA ASP A 52 -20.73 -18.06 -1.88
C ASP A 52 -19.64 -18.74 -2.70
N TRP A 53 -18.51 -18.07 -2.94
CA TRP A 53 -17.37 -18.69 -3.62
C TRP A 53 -16.81 -19.91 -2.86
N ILE A 54 -16.66 -19.81 -1.54
CA ILE A 54 -16.25 -20.95 -0.68
C ILE A 54 -17.25 -22.12 -0.78
N ARG A 55 -18.55 -21.83 -0.90
CA ARG A 55 -19.59 -22.86 -1.07
C ARG A 55 -19.54 -23.50 -2.45
N ASP A 56 -19.53 -22.69 -3.51
CA ASP A 56 -19.83 -23.15 -4.87
C ASP A 56 -18.58 -23.67 -5.59
N GLU A 57 -17.44 -23.00 -5.42
CA GLU A 57 -16.20 -23.36 -6.10
C GLU A 57 -15.35 -24.33 -5.29
N LEU A 58 -15.28 -24.14 -3.96
CA LEU A 58 -14.49 -25.01 -3.08
C LEU A 58 -15.30 -26.16 -2.45
N HIS A 59 -16.63 -26.15 -2.56
CA HIS A 59 -17.55 -27.16 -2.01
C HIS A 59 -17.52 -27.26 -0.47
N LEU A 60 -17.15 -26.18 0.22
CA LEU A 60 -16.99 -26.14 1.67
C LEU A 60 -18.27 -25.65 2.38
N GLY A 61 -19.36 -26.41 2.20
CA GLY A 61 -20.69 -26.03 2.70
C GLY A 61 -20.83 -25.95 4.24
N LYS A 62 -19.94 -26.60 5.01
CA LYS A 62 -19.87 -26.43 6.46
C LYS A 62 -19.26 -25.08 6.84
N LEU A 63 -18.12 -24.74 6.23
CA LEU A 63 -17.45 -23.46 6.43
C LEU A 63 -18.36 -22.30 5.99
N TYR A 64 -19.01 -22.42 4.83
CA TYR A 64 -20.00 -21.44 4.36
C TYR A 64 -21.04 -21.08 5.43
N ARG A 65 -21.72 -22.08 6.00
CA ARG A 65 -22.76 -21.83 7.02
C ARG A 65 -22.21 -21.11 8.23
N GLN A 66 -21.04 -21.55 8.70
CA GLN A 66 -20.37 -20.90 9.83
C GLN A 66 -20.03 -19.44 9.51
N LEU A 67 -19.46 -19.15 8.34
CA LEU A 67 -19.07 -17.79 7.95
C LEU A 67 -20.26 -16.87 7.72
N TYR A 68 -21.32 -17.38 7.09
CA TYR A 68 -22.52 -16.61 6.79
C TYR A 68 -23.23 -16.15 8.08
N GLU A 69 -23.33 -17.03 9.09
CA GLU A 69 -23.82 -16.65 10.41
C GLU A 69 -22.98 -15.54 11.07
N GLN A 70 -21.67 -15.49 10.82
CA GLN A 70 -20.79 -14.43 11.36
C GLN A 70 -20.98 -13.09 10.65
N LEU A 71 -21.33 -13.09 9.36
CA LEU A 71 -21.66 -11.86 8.63
C LEU A 71 -22.88 -11.14 9.24
N GLU A 72 -23.87 -11.91 9.70
CA GLU A 72 -25.07 -11.37 10.35
C GLU A 72 -24.78 -10.80 11.74
N LYS A 73 -23.99 -11.53 12.54
CA LYS A 73 -23.68 -11.17 13.93
C LYS A 73 -22.73 -9.97 14.05
N LYS A 74 -21.79 -9.83 13.10
CA LYS A 74 -20.76 -8.78 13.09
C LYS A 74 -19.91 -8.75 14.38
N ASP A 75 -19.59 -9.93 14.92
CA ASP A 75 -18.85 -10.10 16.18
C ASP A 75 -17.35 -9.73 16.08
N GLY A 76 -16.87 -9.30 14.91
CA GLY A 76 -15.48 -8.92 14.64
C GLY A 76 -14.86 -9.75 13.53
N ALA A 77 -13.81 -9.22 12.89
CA ALA A 77 -13.15 -9.85 11.75
C ALA A 77 -12.50 -11.19 12.14
N ALA A 78 -12.06 -11.34 13.39
CA ALA A 78 -11.46 -12.57 13.90
C ALA A 78 -12.41 -13.77 13.81
N PHE A 79 -13.69 -13.58 14.13
CA PHE A 79 -14.68 -14.67 14.08
C PHE A 79 -14.95 -15.16 12.66
N PHE A 80 -14.73 -14.31 11.67
CA PHE A 80 -14.85 -14.67 10.26
C PHE A 80 -13.57 -15.31 9.70
N VAL A 81 -12.40 -14.75 10.01
CA VAL A 81 -11.14 -15.16 9.38
C VAL A 81 -10.55 -16.43 10.02
N LEU A 82 -10.64 -16.60 11.34
CA LEU A 82 -10.02 -17.76 12.00
C LEU A 82 -10.61 -19.12 11.57
N PRO A 83 -11.93 -19.28 11.32
CA PRO A 83 -12.48 -20.50 10.75
C PRO A 83 -11.86 -20.88 9.39
N ILE A 84 -11.55 -19.90 8.53
CA ILE A 84 -10.93 -20.14 7.22
C ILE A 84 -9.55 -20.79 7.41
N PHE A 85 -8.70 -20.23 8.27
CA PHE A 85 -7.39 -20.80 8.56
C PHE A 85 -7.46 -22.21 9.16
N ARG A 86 -8.48 -22.49 9.99
CA ARG A 86 -8.68 -23.83 10.58
C ARG A 86 -9.08 -24.85 9.54
N GLU A 87 -9.99 -24.49 8.63
CA GLU A 87 -10.45 -25.38 7.55
C GLU A 87 -9.29 -25.72 6.61
N ALA A 88 -8.44 -24.75 6.29
CA ALA A 88 -7.23 -24.96 5.48
C ALA A 88 -6.12 -25.71 6.21
N GLY A 89 -6.13 -25.74 7.55
CA GLY A 89 -4.98 -26.19 8.34
C GLY A 89 -3.71 -25.35 8.11
N TYR A 90 -3.87 -24.08 7.70
CA TYR A 90 -2.78 -23.25 7.16
C TYR A 90 -1.82 -22.72 8.23
N LEU A 91 -2.34 -22.45 9.43
CA LEU A 91 -1.54 -21.90 10.55
C LEU A 91 -1.40 -22.91 11.67
N THR A 92 -0.22 -22.96 12.28
CA THR A 92 -0.02 -23.62 13.57
C THR A 92 -0.80 -22.90 14.67
N ASN A 93 -1.00 -23.57 15.82
CA ASN A 93 -1.65 -22.95 16.98
C ASN A 93 -0.95 -21.68 17.47
N GLN A 94 0.38 -21.60 17.32
CA GLN A 94 1.16 -20.42 17.69
C GLN A 94 0.93 -19.27 16.70
N GLU A 95 1.05 -19.53 15.40
CA GLU A 95 0.80 -18.52 14.35
C GLU A 95 -0.64 -18.01 14.37
N MET A 96 -1.61 -18.87 14.70
CA MET A 96 -3.01 -18.49 14.87
C MET A 96 -3.17 -17.46 16.00
N ARG A 97 -2.48 -17.64 17.14
CA ARG A 97 -2.51 -16.69 18.25
C ARG A 97 -1.86 -15.37 17.86
N GLU A 98 -0.71 -15.41 17.21
CA GLU A 98 -0.01 -14.22 16.73
C GLU A 98 -0.85 -13.43 15.71
N PHE A 99 -1.52 -14.14 14.79
CA PHE A 99 -2.44 -13.54 13.83
C PHE A 99 -3.62 -12.88 14.54
N GLN A 100 -4.25 -13.57 15.50
CA GLN A 100 -5.36 -13.03 16.27
C GLN A 100 -4.95 -11.76 17.04
N GLU A 101 -3.75 -11.72 17.62
CA GLU A 101 -3.21 -10.52 18.26
C GLU A 101 -2.99 -9.36 17.28
N LYS A 102 -2.45 -9.64 16.08
CA LYS A 102 -2.29 -8.63 15.02
C LYS A 102 -3.65 -8.05 14.60
N LEU A 103 -4.65 -8.91 14.43
CA LEU A 103 -5.99 -8.49 14.04
C LEU A 103 -6.68 -7.68 15.14
N ALA A 104 -6.61 -8.11 16.40
CA ALA A 104 -7.15 -7.37 17.53
C ALA A 104 -6.52 -5.98 17.69
N LYS A 105 -5.19 -5.87 17.50
CA LYS A 105 -4.48 -4.57 17.50
C LYS A 105 -4.96 -3.66 16.38
N LEU A 106 -5.35 -4.21 15.24
CA LEU A 106 -5.89 -3.44 14.11
C LEU A 106 -7.34 -3.02 14.34
N GLU A 107 -8.18 -3.91 14.89
CA GLU A 107 -9.61 -3.63 15.13
C GLU A 107 -9.82 -2.42 16.04
N VAL A 108 -8.99 -2.26 17.07
CA VAL A 108 -9.03 -1.11 17.99
C VAL A 108 -8.53 0.20 17.38
N GLN A 109 -7.88 0.17 16.22
CA GLN A 109 -7.44 1.39 15.54
C GLN A 109 -8.64 2.16 14.97
N SER A 110 -8.50 3.49 14.95
CA SER A 110 -9.48 4.35 14.27
C SER A 110 -9.59 4.03 12.77
N GLY A 111 -10.74 4.34 12.17
CA GLY A 111 -10.98 4.12 10.73
C GLY A 111 -9.91 4.76 9.84
N ASP A 112 -9.53 6.01 10.14
CA ASP A 112 -8.49 6.72 9.38
C ASP A 112 -7.11 6.06 9.54
N MET A 113 -6.77 5.56 10.73
CA MET A 113 -5.49 4.84 10.93
C MET A 113 -5.47 3.52 10.17
N LYS A 114 -6.56 2.75 10.20
CA LYS A 114 -6.70 1.52 9.39
C LYS A 114 -6.54 1.83 7.90
N GLN A 115 -7.19 2.89 7.43
CA GLN A 115 -7.11 3.30 6.04
C GLN A 115 -5.71 3.79 5.64
N LYS A 116 -5.00 4.50 6.53
CA LYS A 116 -3.60 4.87 6.30
C LYS A 116 -2.73 3.62 6.15
N LEU A 117 -2.89 2.62 7.03
CA LEU A 117 -2.14 1.37 6.93
C LEU A 117 -2.40 0.63 5.62
N ARG A 118 -3.65 0.62 5.15
CA ARG A 118 -4.02 0.11 3.82
C ARG A 118 -3.32 0.89 2.70
N GLY A 119 -3.33 2.22 2.75
CA GLY A 119 -2.58 3.06 1.82
C GLY A 119 -1.07 2.76 1.84
N ASP A 120 -0.47 2.62 3.02
CA ASP A 120 0.95 2.34 3.20
C ASP A 120 1.32 0.98 2.58
N TYR A 121 0.46 -0.03 2.78
CA TYR A 121 0.59 -1.33 2.15
C TYR A 121 0.53 -1.23 0.62
N LEU A 122 -0.46 -0.50 0.07
CA LEU A 122 -0.61 -0.33 -1.38
C LEU A 122 0.62 0.36 -2.01
N VAL A 123 1.25 1.31 -1.31
CA VAL A 123 2.52 1.92 -1.75
C VAL A 123 3.63 0.88 -1.82
N LYS A 124 3.74 0.00 -0.82
CA LYS A 124 4.74 -1.08 -0.80
C LYS A 124 4.58 -2.03 -1.98
N GLU A 125 3.34 -2.34 -2.34
CA GLU A 125 2.99 -3.18 -3.50
C GLU A 125 2.97 -2.39 -4.84
N LYS A 126 3.48 -1.15 -4.85
CA LYS A 126 3.52 -0.24 -6.01
C LYS A 126 2.15 0.10 -6.62
N MET A 127 1.06 -0.13 -5.91
CA MET A 127 -0.31 0.22 -6.31
C MET A 127 -0.63 1.69 -6.00
N PHE A 128 0.15 2.60 -6.58
CA PHE A 128 0.17 4.02 -6.20
C PHE A 128 -1.17 4.74 -6.42
N GLY A 129 -1.88 4.47 -7.52
CA GLY A 129 -3.17 5.12 -7.83
C GLY A 129 -4.22 4.88 -6.74
N ARG A 130 -4.32 3.63 -6.27
CA ARG A 130 -5.18 3.28 -5.13
C ARG A 130 -4.69 3.86 -3.83
N ALA A 131 -3.38 3.80 -3.56
CA ALA A 131 -2.83 4.41 -2.36
C ALA A 131 -3.16 5.92 -2.29
N ILE A 132 -3.01 6.64 -3.40
CA ILE A 132 -3.38 8.07 -3.50
C ILE A 132 -4.86 8.26 -3.21
N TRP A 133 -5.73 7.41 -3.77
CA TRP A 133 -7.16 7.47 -3.48
C TRP A 133 -7.44 7.28 -1.98
N GLU A 134 -6.83 6.29 -1.34
CA GLU A 134 -6.98 6.02 0.10
C GLU A 134 -6.58 7.22 0.95
N TYR A 135 -5.40 7.79 0.71
CA TYR A 135 -4.93 8.97 1.43
C TYR A 135 -5.83 10.19 1.15
N GLN A 136 -6.29 10.36 -0.08
CA GLN A 136 -7.20 11.46 -0.42
C GLN A 136 -8.53 11.35 0.33
N GLN A 137 -9.08 10.14 0.49
CA GLN A 137 -10.31 9.96 1.27
C GLN A 137 -10.11 10.35 2.74
N ILE A 138 -8.96 10.02 3.34
CA ILE A 138 -8.63 10.45 4.71
C ILE A 138 -8.60 11.98 4.80
N LEU A 139 -7.94 12.65 3.85
CA LEU A 139 -7.81 14.12 3.83
C LEU A 139 -9.15 14.83 3.53
N ASN A 140 -10.03 14.21 2.74
CA ASN A 140 -11.33 14.77 2.35
C ASN A 140 -12.36 14.78 3.48
N ARG A 141 -12.26 13.90 4.47
CA ARG A 141 -13.22 13.82 5.59
C ARG A 141 -13.23 15.06 6.50
N ARG A 142 -12.39 16.06 6.22
CA ARG A 142 -12.35 17.43 6.79
C ARG A 142 -12.92 17.49 8.21
N ASN A 143 -12.20 16.85 9.12
CA ASN A 143 -12.21 17.21 10.53
C ASN A 143 -10.84 16.81 11.08
N PRO A 144 -9.85 17.73 11.17
CA PRO A 144 -8.55 17.40 11.76
C PRO A 144 -8.74 17.17 13.27
N GLY A 145 -9.26 16.00 13.64
CA GLY A 145 -9.81 15.75 14.97
C GLY A 145 -9.69 14.28 15.37
N LYS A 146 -9.05 14.09 16.53
CA LYS A 146 -8.64 12.85 17.25
C LYS A 146 -7.20 12.36 17.03
N LEU A 147 -6.68 12.30 15.80
CA LEU A 147 -5.32 11.76 15.54
C LEU A 147 -4.21 12.81 15.50
N GLY A 148 -4.56 14.11 15.51
CA GLY A 148 -3.62 15.22 15.59
C GLY A 148 -2.86 15.53 14.28
N THR A 149 -2.18 16.68 14.26
CA THR A 149 -1.46 17.20 13.08
C THR A 149 -0.39 16.24 12.55
N GLN A 150 0.27 15.49 13.45
CA GLN A 150 1.32 14.55 13.07
C GLN A 150 0.81 13.45 12.14
N PHE A 151 -0.38 12.94 12.39
CA PHE A 151 -0.99 11.92 11.56
C PHE A 151 -1.24 12.42 10.14
N TYR A 152 -1.90 13.58 9.99
CA TYR A 152 -2.24 14.13 8.68
C TYR A 152 -1.02 14.56 7.87
N ALA A 153 0.01 15.11 8.54
CA ALA A 153 1.30 15.38 7.90
C ALA A 153 1.96 14.09 7.37
N GLY A 154 1.85 12.99 8.12
CA GLY A 154 2.30 11.67 7.68
C GLY A 154 1.52 11.15 6.46
N VAL A 155 0.19 11.30 6.46
CA VAL A 155 -0.68 10.94 5.32
C VAL A 155 -0.30 11.73 4.06
N LEU A 156 -0.12 13.05 4.18
CA LEU A 156 0.33 13.92 3.07
C LEU A 156 1.71 13.50 2.55
N ASN A 157 2.67 13.23 3.44
CA ASN A 157 3.99 12.74 3.05
C ASN A 157 3.92 11.42 2.29
N ASN A 158 3.09 10.47 2.74
CA ASN A 158 2.96 9.17 2.09
C ASN A 158 2.22 9.27 0.74
N LYS A 159 1.21 10.15 0.65
CA LYS A 159 0.55 10.50 -0.62
C LYS A 159 1.54 11.13 -1.60
N GLY A 160 2.41 12.03 -1.14
CA GLY A 160 3.48 12.61 -1.95
C GLY A 160 4.46 11.57 -2.49
N ALA A 161 4.86 10.60 -1.65
CA ALA A 161 5.69 9.48 -2.08
C ALA A 161 5.00 8.60 -3.14
N ALA A 162 3.69 8.37 -3.01
CA ALA A 162 2.90 7.64 -4.00
C ALA A 162 2.82 8.40 -5.35
N HIS A 163 2.60 9.72 -5.32
CA HIS A 163 2.66 10.56 -6.53
C HIS A 163 4.05 10.51 -7.18
N ALA A 164 5.13 10.56 -6.39
CA ALA A 164 6.49 10.43 -6.92
C ALA A 164 6.73 9.07 -7.58
N GLY A 165 6.17 7.99 -7.02
CA GLY A 165 6.19 6.65 -7.64
C GLY A 165 5.46 6.57 -8.99
N LEU A 166 4.54 7.50 -9.27
CA LEU A 166 3.88 7.66 -10.57
C LEU A 166 4.53 8.73 -11.46
N PHE A 167 5.71 9.23 -11.08
CA PHE A 167 6.41 10.34 -11.77
C PHE A 167 5.59 11.65 -11.81
N GLN A 168 4.61 11.80 -10.91
CA GLN A 168 3.77 12.99 -10.76
C GLN A 168 4.44 13.99 -9.81
N PHE A 169 5.62 14.48 -10.21
CA PHE A 169 6.51 15.21 -9.31
C PHE A 169 5.96 16.54 -8.80
N ARG A 170 5.16 17.23 -9.60
CA ARG A 170 4.48 18.47 -9.16
C ARG A 170 3.51 18.19 -8.01
N GLN A 171 2.63 17.19 -8.17
CA GLN A 171 1.69 16.76 -7.14
C GLN A 171 2.39 16.19 -5.91
N ALA A 172 3.51 15.49 -6.10
CA ALA A 172 4.35 15.01 -5.00
C ALA A 172 4.91 16.19 -4.18
N ALA A 173 5.47 17.21 -4.86
CA ALA A 173 5.99 18.41 -4.23
C ALA A 173 4.89 19.17 -3.47
N ASP A 174 3.69 19.31 -4.03
CA ASP A 174 2.55 19.94 -3.36
C ASP A 174 2.21 19.21 -2.05
N CYS A 175 2.13 17.87 -2.08
CA CYS A 175 1.87 17.07 -0.89
C CYS A 175 2.99 17.19 0.17
N PHE A 176 4.26 17.20 -0.24
CA PHE A 176 5.38 17.41 0.68
C PHE A 176 5.37 18.82 1.27
N TRP A 177 5.02 19.84 0.48
CA TRP A 177 4.91 21.20 0.96
C TRP A 177 3.80 21.35 2.02
N GLU A 178 2.62 20.79 1.76
CA GLU A 178 1.52 20.77 2.73
C GLU A 178 1.91 20.02 4.01
N SER A 179 2.58 18.87 3.89
CA SER A 179 3.09 18.11 5.04
C SER A 179 4.14 18.91 5.83
N TYR A 180 5.03 19.64 5.15
CA TYR A 180 6.05 20.48 5.77
C TYR A 180 5.42 21.68 6.48
N ALA A 181 4.38 22.30 5.92
CA ALA A 181 3.64 23.39 6.57
C ALA A 181 3.03 22.96 7.92
N LEU A 182 2.70 21.67 8.08
CA LEU A 182 2.11 21.13 9.31
C LEU A 182 3.12 20.80 10.42
N LEU A 183 4.30 20.26 10.09
CA LEU A 183 5.27 19.76 11.09
C LEU A 183 6.68 20.32 10.98
N GLN A 184 7.01 20.98 9.87
CA GLN A 184 8.34 21.55 9.58
C GLN A 184 9.51 20.56 9.75
N THR A 185 9.29 19.27 9.45
CA THR A 185 10.35 18.26 9.62
C THR A 185 11.44 18.40 8.56
N LYS A 186 12.69 18.11 8.96
CA LYS A 186 13.84 18.08 8.03
C LYS A 186 13.67 17.04 6.93
N GLU A 187 12.98 15.94 7.21
CA GLU A 187 12.76 14.86 6.25
C GLU A 187 11.80 15.29 5.13
N THR A 188 10.65 15.88 5.48
CA THR A 188 9.68 16.36 4.50
C THR A 188 10.26 17.52 3.68
N PHE A 189 11.02 18.42 4.31
CA PHE A 189 11.74 19.48 3.62
C PHE A 189 12.73 18.92 2.58
N ARG A 190 13.53 17.92 2.97
CA ARG A 190 14.45 17.23 2.05
C ARG A 190 13.70 16.65 0.86
N LYS A 191 12.59 15.95 1.08
CA LYS A 191 11.77 15.37 0.00
C LYS A 191 11.25 16.44 -0.96
N TYR A 192 10.70 17.52 -0.43
CA TYR A 192 10.25 18.66 -1.23
C TYR A 192 11.37 19.23 -2.11
N VAL A 193 12.49 19.64 -1.50
CA VAL A 193 13.65 20.20 -2.23
C VAL A 193 14.22 19.22 -3.26
N SER A 194 14.32 17.93 -2.92
CA SER A 194 14.79 16.90 -3.86
C SER A 194 13.84 16.67 -5.04
N THR A 195 12.55 17.00 -4.91
CA THR A 195 11.54 16.75 -5.96
C THR A 195 11.46 17.90 -6.96
N LEU A 196 11.73 19.14 -6.54
CA LEU A 196 11.57 20.33 -7.40
C LEU A 196 12.37 20.28 -8.71
N PRO A 197 13.66 19.88 -8.74
CA PRO A 197 14.42 19.81 -9.99
C PRO A 197 13.93 18.77 -10.99
N LEU A 198 13.03 17.87 -10.57
CA LEU A 198 12.48 16.83 -11.46
C LEU A 198 11.41 17.37 -12.41
N PHE A 199 10.92 18.59 -12.20
CA PHE A 199 9.88 19.20 -13.04
C PHE A 199 9.99 20.73 -13.20
N LEU A 200 10.91 21.38 -12.50
CA LEU A 200 11.21 22.81 -12.68
C LEU A 200 12.51 22.98 -13.48
N SER A 201 12.58 24.08 -14.23
CA SER A 201 13.86 24.58 -14.73
C SER A 201 14.76 25.05 -13.59
N ASP A 202 16.07 25.19 -13.86
CA ASP A 202 17.02 25.70 -12.87
C ASP A 202 16.64 27.11 -12.37
N GLU A 203 16.17 27.99 -13.26
CA GLU A 203 15.73 29.35 -12.91
C GLU A 203 14.51 29.32 -11.99
N GLU A 204 13.48 28.54 -12.32
CA GLU A 204 12.28 28.39 -11.48
C GLU A 204 12.61 27.74 -10.13
N TYR A 205 13.52 26.77 -10.12
CA TYR A 205 13.97 26.12 -8.90
C TYR A 205 14.69 27.11 -7.96
N GLN A 206 15.65 27.90 -8.47
CA GLN A 206 16.32 28.92 -7.66
C GLN A 206 15.32 29.96 -7.12
N LYS A 207 14.45 30.47 -7.98
CA LYS A 207 13.38 31.40 -7.57
C LYS A 207 12.52 30.80 -6.46
N ARG A 208 12.16 29.53 -6.57
CA ARG A 208 11.34 28.86 -5.55
C ARG A 208 12.04 28.74 -4.21
N LEU A 209 13.35 28.46 -4.20
CA LEU A 209 14.18 28.42 -3.00
C LEU A 209 14.32 29.80 -2.34
N GLU A 210 14.42 30.86 -3.13
CA GLU A 210 14.45 32.25 -2.65
C GLU A 210 13.11 32.66 -2.03
N GLU A 211 11.99 32.39 -2.70
CA GLU A 211 10.64 32.70 -2.22
C GLU A 211 10.35 32.08 -0.85
N MET A 212 10.86 30.87 -0.62
CA MET A 212 10.67 30.15 0.64
C MET A 212 11.76 30.44 1.68
N GLN A 213 12.74 31.30 1.36
CA GLN A 213 13.89 31.63 2.20
C GLN A 213 14.64 30.38 2.68
N ALA A 214 14.87 29.43 1.76
CA ALA A 214 15.54 28.18 2.09
C ALA A 214 17.00 28.43 2.53
N ASP A 215 17.44 27.71 3.57
CA ASP A 215 18.84 27.71 3.99
C ASP A 215 19.72 27.12 2.88
N THR A 216 20.53 27.97 2.25
CA THR A 216 21.44 27.61 1.15
C THR A 216 22.38 26.47 1.52
N TYR A 217 22.89 26.44 2.75
CA TYR A 217 23.79 25.36 3.20
C TYR A 217 23.04 24.03 3.27
N LEU A 218 21.81 24.04 3.79
CA LEU A 218 20.98 22.84 3.86
C LEU A 218 20.60 22.34 2.46
N VAL A 219 20.23 23.24 1.54
CA VAL A 219 19.93 22.89 0.15
C VAL A 219 21.14 22.25 -0.54
N GLN A 220 22.33 22.86 -0.42
CA GLN A 220 23.56 22.28 -0.98
C GLN A 220 23.86 20.89 -0.42
N LYS A 221 23.65 20.69 0.89
CA LYS A 221 23.82 19.38 1.53
C LYS A 221 22.82 18.35 0.97
N ILE A 222 21.57 18.74 0.74
CA ILE A 222 20.53 17.89 0.15
C ILE A 222 20.92 17.51 -1.29
N GLN A 223 21.32 18.49 -2.11
CA GLN A 223 21.75 18.23 -3.48
C GLN A 223 22.99 17.35 -3.55
N GLY A 224 23.98 17.60 -2.69
CA GLY A 224 25.17 16.76 -2.57
C GLY A 224 24.84 15.32 -2.15
N TYR A 225 23.82 15.13 -1.31
CA TYR A 225 23.32 13.80 -0.98
C TYR A 225 22.59 13.14 -2.17
N ASN A 226 21.72 13.87 -2.87
CA ASN A 226 21.02 13.37 -4.06
C ASN A 226 22.02 12.94 -5.16
N ALA A 227 23.04 13.76 -5.42
CA ALA A 227 24.07 13.45 -6.41
C ALA A 227 24.82 12.15 -6.07
N LYS A 228 25.10 11.90 -4.78
CA LYS A 228 25.74 10.65 -4.34
C LYS A 228 24.86 9.43 -4.57
N ILE A 229 23.54 9.54 -4.48
CA ILE A 229 22.62 8.41 -4.76
C ILE A 229 22.79 7.95 -6.21
N CYS A 230 22.89 8.89 -7.15
CA CYS A 230 23.09 8.58 -8.57
C CYS A 230 24.45 7.93 -8.89
N THR A 231 25.36 7.84 -7.91
CA THR A 231 26.67 7.19 -8.05
C THR A 231 26.81 5.97 -7.15
N GLN A 232 25.75 5.54 -6.45
CA GLN A 232 25.78 4.36 -5.59
C GLN A 232 25.68 3.08 -6.43
N GLN A 233 26.34 2.02 -5.95
CA GLN A 233 26.39 0.72 -6.63
C GLN A 233 25.01 0.20 -7.06
N PRO A 234 23.96 0.20 -6.20
CA PRO A 234 22.65 -0.31 -6.62
C PRO A 234 22.02 0.47 -7.77
N PHE A 235 22.29 1.78 -7.88
CA PHE A 235 21.82 2.58 -9.01
C PHE A 235 22.60 2.25 -10.28
N MET A 236 23.92 2.09 -10.16
CA MET A 236 24.78 1.71 -11.29
C MET A 236 24.43 0.32 -11.81
N ASP A 237 24.19 -0.65 -10.92
CA ASP A 237 23.80 -2.01 -11.27
C ASP A 237 22.47 -2.03 -12.04
N GLU A 238 21.48 -1.23 -11.61
CA GLU A 238 20.21 -1.10 -12.35
C GLU A 238 20.41 -0.39 -13.69
N LEU A 239 21.25 0.65 -13.76
CA LEU A 239 21.57 1.33 -15.01
C LEU A 239 22.20 0.37 -16.03
N GLU A 240 23.16 -0.45 -15.61
CA GLU A 240 23.78 -1.49 -16.43
C GLU A 240 22.75 -2.55 -16.86
N ARG A 241 21.88 -2.98 -15.95
CA ARG A 241 20.79 -3.91 -16.24
C ARG A 241 19.86 -3.35 -17.32
N LEU A 242 19.56 -2.06 -17.29
CA LEU A 242 18.69 -1.39 -18.27
C LEU A 242 19.39 -1.19 -19.61
N HIS A 243 20.68 -0.81 -19.62
CA HIS A 243 21.45 -0.62 -20.85
C HIS A 243 21.65 -1.90 -21.66
N GLY A 244 21.66 -3.06 -21.01
CA GLY A 244 21.80 -4.36 -21.68
C GLY A 244 20.53 -4.90 -22.34
N ARG A 245 19.40 -4.17 -22.27
CA ARG A 245 18.09 -4.65 -22.73
C ARG A 245 17.63 -3.97 -24.00
N ASP A 246 16.77 -4.65 -24.75
CA ASP A 246 16.09 -4.06 -25.88
C ASP A 246 15.17 -2.90 -25.42
N PRO A 247 15.31 -1.69 -26.00
CA PRO A 247 14.52 -0.54 -25.58
C PRO A 247 13.01 -0.70 -25.77
N ALA A 248 12.56 -1.47 -26.77
CA ALA A 248 11.14 -1.68 -27.01
C ALA A 248 10.54 -2.63 -25.97
N GLU A 249 11.24 -3.72 -25.64
CA GLU A 249 10.83 -4.63 -24.56
C GLU A 249 10.74 -3.90 -23.21
N LEU A 250 11.76 -3.09 -22.89
CA LEU A 250 11.78 -2.30 -21.66
C LEU A 250 10.61 -1.32 -21.60
N LEU A 251 10.30 -0.65 -22.71
CA LEU A 251 9.19 0.29 -22.77
C LEU A 251 7.84 -0.40 -22.53
N GLU A 252 7.62 -1.58 -23.11
CA GLU A 252 6.38 -2.33 -22.88
C GLU A 252 6.24 -2.78 -21.44
N GLU A 253 7.30 -3.28 -20.81
CA GLU A 253 7.28 -3.62 -19.38
C GLU A 253 6.96 -2.41 -18.50
N LEU A 254 7.60 -1.26 -18.75
CA LEU A 254 7.33 -0.03 -18.01
C LEU A 254 5.88 0.44 -18.20
N LYS A 255 5.30 0.28 -19.39
CA LYS A 255 3.88 0.56 -19.64
C LYS A 255 2.98 -0.37 -18.84
N GLU A 256 3.29 -1.67 -18.79
CA GLU A 256 2.52 -2.63 -18.00
C GLU A 256 2.59 -2.32 -16.50
N GLU A 257 3.78 -2.05 -15.98
CA GLU A 257 3.98 -1.64 -14.58
C GLU A 257 3.24 -0.35 -14.26
N TYR A 258 3.32 0.66 -15.13
CA TYR A 258 2.61 1.93 -14.95
C TYR A 258 1.09 1.73 -15.00
N CYS A 259 0.58 0.94 -15.95
CA CYS A 259 -0.83 0.58 -16.04
C CYS A 259 -1.30 -0.16 -14.79
N ARG A 260 -0.50 -1.05 -14.23
CA ARG A 260 -0.83 -1.74 -12.97
C ARG A 260 -0.85 -0.77 -11.78
N SER A 261 0.09 0.16 -11.75
CA SER A 261 0.30 1.09 -10.65
C SER A 261 -0.70 2.24 -10.60
N THR A 262 -1.21 2.69 -11.75
CA THR A 262 -2.12 3.85 -11.86
C THR A 262 -3.59 3.53 -11.68
N LYS A 263 -3.99 2.28 -11.92
CA LYS A 263 -5.40 1.89 -11.90
C LYS A 263 -5.98 1.99 -10.48
N ILE A 264 -7.09 2.73 -10.35
CA ILE A 264 -7.91 2.84 -9.14
C ILE A 264 -8.87 1.64 -9.04
#